data_AF-A0A6A7M335-F1
#
_entry.id   AF-A0A6A7M335-F1
#
_cell.length_a   1.000
_cell.length_b   1.000
_cell.length_c   1.000
_cell.angle_alpha   90.00
_cell.angle_beta   90.00
_cell.angle_gamma   90.00
#
_symmetry.space_group_name_H-M   'P 1'
#
loop_
_entity.id
_entity.type
_entity.pdbx_description
1 polymer ?
#
loop_
_entity_poly.entity_id
_entity_poly.type
_entity_poly.pdbx_seq_one_letter_code
_entity_poly.pdbx_strand_id
1 'polypeptide(L)'
;MQDGKQHQLVEASEALLMGAQILVREPWVVSDVGHGGSCLCGCARKTSGVAAGCAREAAGQYHVGMKSIVTALMALLLAASPLAAQTLEADMKKAAGAYERKDMATAVRIWKVWAGKGNAEARTLLGAMYWSGEGGPRDHKEAARLYLLAANQGYARAQNDIGFMLGFGEGIPPPDDIEAYKWLTLAIDGYTAKNQDRLVQARKDLATLAKRMSPAQITEAERRAKAFKPVP
;
A
#
# COMPACT_ATOMS: atom_id res chain seq x y z
N MET A 1 -42.71 11.45 19.09
CA MET A 1 -42.11 11.45 17.74
C MET A 1 -40.73 12.08 17.84
N GLN A 2 -39.72 11.27 18.15
CA GLN A 2 -38.28 11.54 17.98
C GLN A 2 -37.59 10.30 18.57
N ASP A 3 -37.40 9.26 17.77
CA ASP A 3 -36.46 8.17 18.01
C ASP A 3 -36.46 7.30 16.75
N GLY A 4 -35.30 7.21 16.08
CA GLY A 4 -35.21 6.45 14.82
C GLY A 4 -34.01 6.78 13.93
N LYS A 5 -33.04 7.58 14.37
CA LYS A 5 -31.82 7.88 13.58
C LYS A 5 -30.50 7.71 14.32
N GLN A 6 -30.46 6.96 15.43
CA GLN A 6 -29.23 6.67 16.16
C GLN A 6 -28.83 5.19 16.22
N HIS A 7 -29.58 4.29 15.57
CA HIS A 7 -29.31 2.84 15.60
C HIS A 7 -28.65 2.27 14.33
N GLN A 8 -27.94 3.08 13.54
CA GLN A 8 -27.23 2.60 12.35
C GLN A 8 -25.76 3.04 12.23
N LEU A 9 -25.19 3.59 13.30
CA LEU A 9 -23.78 4.07 13.32
C LEU A 9 -22.88 3.35 14.34
N VAL A 10 -23.30 2.20 14.87
CA VAL A 10 -22.51 1.44 15.86
C VAL A 10 -22.14 0.01 15.40
N GLU A 11 -22.60 -0.46 14.24
CA GLU A 11 -22.23 -1.81 13.74
C GLU A 11 -20.99 -1.84 12.82
N ALA A 12 -20.38 -0.69 12.50
CA ALA A 12 -19.19 -0.65 11.64
C ALA A 12 -17.85 -0.78 12.39
N SER A 13 -17.86 -0.88 13.73
CA SER A 13 -16.64 -0.87 14.56
C SER A 13 -16.17 -2.24 15.09
N GLU A 14 -16.91 -3.33 14.87
CA GLU A 14 -16.55 -4.65 15.45
C GLU A 14 -15.92 -5.68 14.49
N ALA A 15 -15.77 -5.38 13.20
CA ALA A 15 -15.23 -6.35 12.23
C ALA A 15 -13.69 -6.34 12.08
N LEU A 16 -12.93 -5.61 12.90
CA LEU A 16 -11.46 -5.44 12.72
C LEU A 16 -10.56 -6.19 13.72
N LEU A 17 -11.10 -7.11 14.55
CA LEU A 17 -10.27 -7.79 15.57
C LEU A 17 -10.29 -9.33 15.59
N MET A 18 -10.79 -10.02 14.56
CA MET A 18 -10.69 -11.49 14.51
C MET A 18 -10.12 -12.01 13.20
N GLY A 19 -8.95 -12.66 13.27
CA GLY A 19 -8.57 -13.69 12.29
C GLY A 19 -7.21 -13.55 11.60
N ALA A 20 -6.12 -13.29 12.32
CA ALA A 20 -4.77 -13.56 11.81
C ALA A 20 -4.15 -14.74 12.56
N GLN A 21 -4.45 -15.95 12.11
CA GLN A 21 -3.73 -17.15 12.52
C GLN A 21 -3.57 -18.07 11.31
N ILE A 22 -2.53 -17.82 10.51
CA ILE A 22 -2.05 -18.77 9.50
C ILE A 22 -0.54 -18.93 9.67
N LEU A 23 -0.24 -20.06 10.31
CA LEU A 23 0.92 -20.94 10.23
C LEU A 23 2.05 -20.53 9.29
N VAL A 24 3.23 -20.40 9.90
CA VAL A 24 4.54 -20.42 9.26
C VAL A 24 4.80 -21.81 8.65
N ARG A 25 5.33 -21.77 7.42
CA ARG A 25 5.88 -22.87 6.62
C ARG A 25 6.86 -23.76 7.39
N GLU A 26 6.75 -25.07 7.18
CA GLU A 26 7.82 -26.04 7.38
C GLU A 26 8.35 -26.56 6.01
N PRO A 27 9.58 -27.08 5.95
CA PRO A 27 10.46 -27.01 4.78
C PRO A 27 10.41 -28.24 3.86
N TRP A 28 11.06 -28.02 2.72
CA TRP A 28 11.38 -28.91 1.64
C TRP A 28 11.78 -30.33 2.08
N VAL A 29 11.05 -31.29 1.52
CA VAL A 29 11.39 -32.70 1.40
C VAL A 29 12.71 -32.84 0.64
N VAL A 30 13.71 -33.46 1.28
CA VAL A 30 14.84 -34.08 0.58
C VAL A 30 14.74 -35.57 0.86
N SER A 31 14.42 -36.31 -0.19
CA SER A 31 14.44 -37.77 -0.23
C SER A 31 15.87 -38.23 -0.47
N ASP A 32 16.40 -39.07 0.42
CA ASP A 32 17.47 -40.00 0.08
C ASP A 32 17.22 -41.36 0.70
N VAL A 33 17.34 -42.37 -0.15
CA VAL A 33 17.05 -43.78 0.10
C VAL A 33 18.39 -44.51 0.24
N GLY A 34 18.53 -45.27 1.32
CA GLY A 34 18.99 -46.66 1.20
C GLY A 34 20.27 -47.08 1.93
N HIS A 35 20.13 -48.25 2.57
CA HIS A 35 21.15 -49.23 3.02
C HIS A 35 21.87 -48.87 4.33
N GLY A 36 21.78 -49.61 5.44
CA GLY A 36 21.62 -51.06 5.63
C GLY A 36 22.95 -51.63 6.14
N GLY A 37 23.03 -52.08 7.41
CA GLY A 37 24.23 -52.80 7.89
C GLY A 37 24.53 -52.74 9.39
N SER A 38 23.89 -53.64 10.13
CA SER A 38 24.33 -54.47 11.27
C SER A 38 25.63 -54.18 12.05
N CYS A 39 25.46 -54.18 13.39
CA CYS A 39 26.25 -54.80 14.47
C CYS A 39 27.76 -55.02 14.32
N LEU A 40 28.52 -54.71 15.39
CA LEU A 40 29.36 -55.68 16.11
C LEU A 40 29.84 -55.13 17.48
N CYS A 41 29.69 -55.98 18.50
CA CYS A 41 30.26 -55.86 19.84
C CYS A 41 31.79 -55.94 19.83
N GLY A 42 32.42 -55.31 20.83
CA GLY A 42 33.83 -55.54 21.19
C GLY A 42 34.09 -55.18 22.66
N CYS A 43 34.13 -56.18 23.53
CA CYS A 43 34.53 -56.11 24.93
C CYS A 43 36.06 -56.03 25.10
N ALA A 44 36.56 -55.28 26.09
CA ALA A 44 37.61 -55.69 27.07
C ALA A 44 37.94 -54.51 28.01
N ARG A 45 37.57 -54.52 29.31
CA ARG A 45 38.12 -55.20 30.50
C ARG A 45 39.32 -54.47 31.17
N LYS A 46 39.01 -53.80 32.30
CA LYS A 46 39.71 -53.59 33.59
C LYS A 46 41.25 -53.45 33.64
N THR A 47 41.74 -52.45 34.39
CA THR A 47 42.42 -52.63 35.71
C THR A 47 42.57 -51.32 36.51
N SER A 48 42.22 -51.44 37.80
CA SER A 48 42.73 -50.81 39.05
C SER A 48 43.56 -49.51 39.05
N GLY A 49 43.15 -48.59 39.94
CA GLY A 49 43.97 -48.30 41.13
C GLY A 49 44.56 -46.89 41.28
N VAL A 50 44.11 -46.22 42.34
CA VAL A 50 44.83 -45.26 43.20
C VAL A 50 45.04 -43.82 42.70
N ALA A 51 44.45 -42.89 43.47
CA ALA A 51 45.06 -41.68 44.03
C ALA A 51 44.16 -40.44 43.88
N ALA A 52 43.49 -40.10 44.97
CA ALA A 52 43.01 -38.75 45.23
C ALA A 52 44.22 -37.80 45.33
N GLY A 53 44.16 -36.67 44.63
CA GLY A 53 45.20 -35.64 44.68
C GLY A 53 44.61 -34.30 44.25
N CYS A 54 44.55 -33.37 45.20
CA CYS A 54 44.07 -32.01 45.04
C CYS A 54 44.77 -31.25 43.89
N ALA A 55 44.00 -30.57 43.05
CA ALA A 55 44.43 -29.34 42.40
C ALA A 55 43.21 -28.42 42.24
N ARG A 56 43.17 -27.37 43.07
CA ARG A 56 42.18 -26.30 42.99
C ARG A 56 42.39 -25.53 41.69
N GLU A 57 41.28 -25.25 41.02
CA GLU A 57 41.14 -24.24 39.98
C GLU A 57 41.62 -22.88 40.48
N ALA A 58 42.63 -22.34 39.80
CA ALA A 58 42.89 -20.91 39.75
C ALA A 58 42.89 -20.51 38.27
N ALA A 59 41.71 -20.45 37.68
CA ALA A 59 41.50 -19.94 36.33
C ALA A 59 40.62 -18.68 36.38
N GLY A 60 41.26 -17.53 36.22
CA GLY A 60 40.77 -16.50 35.31
C GLY A 60 39.58 -15.66 35.76
N GLN A 61 39.84 -14.68 36.62
CA GLN A 61 39.03 -13.46 36.75
C GLN A 61 39.15 -12.57 35.49
N TYR A 62 38.56 -12.96 34.36
CA TYR A 62 38.49 -12.09 33.17
C TYR A 62 37.22 -12.36 32.33
N HIS A 63 36.02 -12.35 32.91
CA HIS A 63 34.77 -12.55 32.15
C HIS A 63 33.63 -11.55 32.40
N VAL A 64 33.85 -10.47 33.14
CA VAL A 64 32.74 -9.56 33.54
C VAL A 64 32.69 -8.22 32.76
N GLY A 65 33.74 -7.85 32.03
CA GLY A 65 33.81 -6.53 31.35
C GLY A 65 33.24 -6.46 29.93
N MET A 66 33.36 -7.52 29.13
CA MET A 66 33.10 -7.44 27.68
C MET A 66 31.63 -7.63 27.30
N LYS A 67 30.86 -8.37 28.11
CA LYS A 67 29.42 -8.58 27.87
C LYS A 67 28.60 -7.30 28.07
N SER A 68 28.98 -6.47 29.06
CA SER A 68 28.29 -5.21 29.38
C SER A 68 28.52 -4.12 28.32
N ILE A 69 29.66 -4.13 27.63
CA ILE A 69 29.97 -3.16 26.57
C ILE A 69 29.22 -3.53 25.28
N VAL A 70 29.13 -4.83 24.95
CA VAL A 70 28.40 -5.30 23.76
C VAL A 70 26.88 -5.11 23.92
N THR A 71 26.32 -5.32 25.13
CA THR A 71 24.90 -5.02 25.39
C THR A 71 24.63 -3.51 25.40
N ALA A 72 25.54 -2.68 25.93
CA ALA A 72 25.42 -1.24 25.86
C ALA A 72 25.51 -0.71 24.40
N LEU A 73 26.37 -1.29 23.57
CA LEU A 73 26.48 -0.95 22.15
C LEU A 73 25.29 -1.45 21.32
N MET A 74 24.73 -2.63 21.62
CA MET A 74 23.46 -3.09 21.03
C MET A 74 22.28 -2.20 21.44
N ALA A 75 22.22 -1.76 22.69
CA ALA A 75 21.20 -0.82 23.17
C ALA A 75 21.35 0.57 22.54
N LEU A 76 22.58 1.02 22.26
CA LEU A 76 22.85 2.27 21.55
C LEU A 76 22.50 2.19 20.06
N LEU A 77 22.69 1.03 19.41
CA LEU A 77 22.25 0.79 18.03
C LEU A 77 20.72 0.74 17.90
N LEU A 78 20.01 0.26 18.93
CA LEU A 78 18.54 0.26 18.98
C LEU A 78 17.95 1.66 19.29
N ALA A 79 18.76 2.62 19.73
CA ALA A 79 18.33 3.99 20.02
C ALA A 79 18.36 4.93 18.79
N ALA A 80 18.79 4.45 17.62
CA ALA A 80 18.63 5.15 16.36
C ALA A 80 17.20 5.01 15.82
N SER A 81 16.22 5.45 16.64
CA SER A 81 14.86 5.70 16.14
C SER A 81 14.96 6.78 15.06
N PRO A 82 14.40 6.59 13.87
CA PRO A 82 14.50 7.58 12.81
C PRO A 82 13.66 8.80 13.18
N LEU A 83 14.28 9.82 13.77
CA LEU A 83 13.81 11.18 13.62
C LEU A 83 13.98 11.56 12.13
N ALA A 84 12.90 12.08 11.55
CA ALA A 84 12.88 12.88 10.32
C ALA A 84 12.73 12.19 8.95
N ALA A 85 12.15 10.98 8.87
CA ALA A 85 11.40 10.61 7.67
C ALA A 85 9.91 10.73 7.98
N GLN A 86 9.30 11.88 7.63
CA GLN A 86 7.83 11.95 7.55
C GLN A 86 7.39 10.84 6.60
N THR A 87 6.71 9.82 7.13
CA THR A 87 6.28 8.69 6.32
C THR A 87 5.11 9.13 5.47
N LEU A 88 5.09 8.70 4.21
CA LEU A 88 3.97 8.95 3.28
C LEU A 88 2.64 8.62 3.95
N GLU A 89 2.57 7.46 4.62
CA GLU A 89 1.35 7.00 5.29
C GLU A 89 0.87 7.96 6.38
N ALA A 90 1.76 8.40 7.28
CA ALA A 90 1.39 9.30 8.38
C ALA A 90 0.93 10.66 7.85
N ASP A 91 1.60 11.18 6.82
CA ASP A 91 1.26 12.45 6.21
C ASP A 91 -0.06 12.38 5.44
N MET A 92 -0.29 11.32 4.64
CA MET A 92 -1.54 11.16 3.90
C MET A 92 -2.73 10.98 4.85
N LYS A 93 -2.56 10.24 5.95
CA LYS A 93 -3.57 10.13 7.02
C LYS A 93 -3.83 11.48 7.69
N LYS A 94 -2.79 12.25 7.99
CA LYS A 94 -2.91 13.60 8.54
C LYS A 94 -3.67 14.54 7.60
N ALA A 95 -3.37 14.47 6.30
CA ALA A 95 -4.02 15.26 5.27
C ALA A 95 -5.51 14.90 5.14
N ALA A 96 -5.84 13.60 5.13
CA ALA A 96 -7.23 13.12 5.13
C ALA A 96 -8.01 13.63 6.34
N GLY A 97 -7.45 13.51 7.55
CA GLY A 97 -8.10 14.04 8.75
C GLY A 97 -8.23 15.57 8.74
N ALA A 98 -7.28 16.30 8.15
CA ALA A 98 -7.39 17.75 7.98
C ALA A 98 -8.54 18.11 7.03
N TYR A 99 -8.66 17.40 5.91
CA TYR A 99 -9.75 17.56 4.95
C TYR A 99 -11.13 17.31 5.59
N GLU A 100 -11.28 16.24 6.36
CA GLU A 100 -12.52 15.92 7.09
C GLU A 100 -12.92 17.03 8.08
N ARG A 101 -11.94 17.67 8.72
CA ARG A 101 -12.14 18.84 9.60
C ARG A 101 -12.30 20.16 8.84
N LYS A 102 -12.35 20.13 7.51
CA LYS A 102 -12.39 21.29 6.61
C LYS A 102 -11.18 22.21 6.70
N ASP A 103 -10.06 21.73 7.24
CA ASP A 103 -8.76 22.41 7.18
C ASP A 103 -8.09 22.12 5.83
N MET A 104 -8.62 22.77 4.79
CA MET A 104 -8.15 22.59 3.42
C MET A 104 -6.72 23.06 3.22
N ALA A 105 -6.29 24.09 3.96
CA ALA A 105 -4.94 24.62 3.87
C ALA A 105 -3.90 23.57 4.28
N THR A 106 -4.13 22.86 5.39
CA THR A 106 -3.25 21.78 5.83
C THR A 106 -3.29 20.60 4.86
N ALA A 107 -4.47 20.17 4.41
CA ALA A 107 -4.61 19.05 3.49
C ALA A 107 -3.88 19.31 2.16
N VAL A 108 -4.15 20.45 1.53
CA VAL A 108 -3.51 20.88 0.27
C VAL A 108 -2.00 21.00 0.43
N ARG A 109 -1.52 21.58 1.54
CA ARG A 109 -0.08 21.70 1.78
C ARG A 109 0.61 20.34 1.81
N ILE A 110 0.03 19.35 2.50
CA ILE A 110 0.61 18.00 2.59
C ILE A 110 0.52 17.28 1.23
N TRP A 111 -0.63 17.32 0.56
CA TRP A 111 -0.79 16.68 -0.75
C TRP A 111 0.14 17.29 -1.80
N LYS A 112 0.40 18.61 -1.79
CA LYS A 112 1.38 19.26 -2.68
C LYS A 112 2.78 18.66 -2.53
N VAL A 113 3.23 18.39 -1.29
CA VAL A 113 4.54 17.77 -1.05
C VAL A 113 4.62 16.39 -1.68
N TRP A 114 3.63 15.54 -1.42
CA TRP A 114 3.66 14.15 -1.90
C TRP A 114 3.33 14.02 -3.40
N ALA A 115 2.51 14.91 -3.95
CA ALA A 115 2.26 15.01 -5.37
C ALA A 115 3.54 15.37 -6.14
N GLY A 116 4.35 16.28 -5.59
CA GLY A 116 5.67 16.64 -6.11
C GLY A 116 6.68 15.48 -6.05
N LYS A 117 6.56 14.60 -5.05
CA LYS A 117 7.36 13.36 -4.94
C LYS A 117 6.85 12.21 -5.81
N GLY A 118 5.81 12.42 -6.59
CA GLY A 118 5.32 11.39 -7.51
C GLY A 118 4.22 10.49 -7.00
N ASN A 119 3.67 10.74 -5.81
CA ASN A 119 2.61 9.90 -5.28
C ASN A 119 1.28 10.11 -6.04
N ALA A 120 0.77 9.04 -6.64
CA ALA A 120 -0.44 9.05 -7.47
C ALA A 120 -1.69 9.48 -6.69
N GLU A 121 -1.85 9.00 -5.45
CA GLU A 121 -2.99 9.33 -4.60
C GLU A 121 -2.99 10.83 -4.23
N ALA A 122 -1.84 11.38 -3.83
CA ALA A 122 -1.69 12.79 -3.53
C ALA A 122 -1.94 13.69 -4.75
N ARG A 123 -1.45 13.29 -5.94
CA ARG A 123 -1.77 13.98 -7.20
C ARG A 123 -3.27 13.97 -7.47
N THR A 124 -3.94 12.85 -7.26
CA THR A 124 -5.39 12.71 -7.45
C THR A 124 -6.17 13.58 -6.48
N LEU A 125 -5.83 13.54 -5.19
CA LEU A 125 -6.48 14.36 -4.17
C LEU A 125 -6.26 15.85 -4.41
N LEU A 126 -5.04 16.26 -4.78
CA LEU A 126 -4.76 17.64 -5.14
C LEU A 126 -5.50 18.08 -6.41
N GLY A 127 -5.63 17.21 -7.41
CA GLY A 127 -6.44 17.46 -8.60
C GLY A 127 -7.91 17.70 -8.27
N ALA A 128 -8.45 16.94 -7.32
CA ALA A 128 -9.81 17.13 -6.83
C ALA A 128 -10.02 18.50 -6.18
N MET A 129 -9.03 19.01 -5.44
CA MET A 129 -9.09 20.35 -4.84
C MET A 129 -9.10 21.45 -5.91
N TYR A 130 -8.28 21.33 -6.96
CA TYR A 130 -8.30 22.27 -8.07
C TYR A 130 -9.58 22.18 -8.90
N TRP A 131 -10.18 21.00 -9.02
CA TRP A 131 -11.47 20.82 -9.70
C TRP A 131 -12.61 21.47 -8.94
N SER A 132 -12.76 21.18 -7.63
CA SER A 132 -13.87 21.71 -6.83
C SER A 132 -13.70 23.19 -6.46
N GLY A 133 -12.44 23.66 -6.36
CA GLY A 133 -12.11 24.96 -5.78
C GLY A 133 -12.12 24.94 -4.26
N GLU A 134 -12.02 23.76 -3.66
CA GLU A 134 -11.87 23.65 -2.21
C GLU A 134 -10.43 23.98 -1.82
N GLY A 135 -10.25 24.94 -0.90
CA GLY A 135 -8.92 25.37 -0.46
C GLY A 135 -8.14 26.26 -1.44
N GLY A 136 -8.76 26.77 -2.50
CA GLY A 136 -8.16 27.70 -3.47
C GLY A 136 -9.07 27.97 -4.69
N PRO A 137 -8.63 28.80 -5.66
CA PRO A 137 -9.38 29.00 -6.89
C PRO A 137 -9.46 27.71 -7.72
N ARG A 138 -10.55 27.54 -8.48
CA ARG A 138 -10.70 26.43 -9.44
C ARG A 138 -9.66 26.55 -10.55
N ASP A 139 -9.05 25.42 -10.89
CA ASP A 139 -8.15 25.27 -12.02
C ASP A 139 -8.33 23.89 -12.66
N HIS A 140 -9.25 23.80 -13.63
CA HIS A 140 -9.55 22.53 -14.30
C HIS A 140 -8.37 22.03 -15.15
N LYS A 141 -7.50 22.94 -15.63
CA LYS A 141 -6.32 22.54 -16.41
C LYS A 141 -5.30 21.85 -15.51
N GLU A 142 -5.04 22.42 -14.33
CA GLU A 142 -4.13 21.82 -13.36
C GLU A 142 -4.71 20.51 -12.79
N ALA A 143 -6.02 20.46 -12.53
CA ALA A 143 -6.69 19.22 -12.14
C ALA A 143 -6.50 18.10 -13.19
N ALA A 144 -6.76 18.39 -14.46
CA ALA A 144 -6.57 17.45 -15.56
C ALA A 144 -5.11 16.98 -15.66
N ARG A 145 -4.15 17.90 -15.50
CA ARG A 145 -2.71 17.57 -15.52
C ARG A 145 -2.35 16.61 -14.39
N LEU A 146 -2.81 16.88 -13.17
CA LEU A 146 -2.52 16.05 -11.99
C LEU A 146 -3.17 14.67 -12.09
N TYR A 147 -4.42 14.60 -12.55
CA TYR A 147 -5.09 13.33 -12.79
C TYR A 147 -4.39 12.53 -13.88
N LEU A 148 -3.99 13.15 -15.00
CA LEU A 148 -3.29 12.44 -16.06
C LEU A 148 -1.96 11.85 -15.57
N LEU A 149 -1.20 12.58 -14.74
CA LEU A 149 0.03 12.06 -14.14
C LEU A 149 -0.23 10.84 -13.24
N ALA A 150 -1.28 10.86 -12.41
CA ALA A 150 -1.65 9.73 -11.56
C ALA A 150 -2.27 8.57 -12.34
N ALA A 151 -3.04 8.86 -13.39
CA ALA A 151 -3.67 7.89 -14.27
C ALA A 151 -2.61 7.10 -15.07
N ASN A 152 -1.56 7.78 -15.51
CA ASN A 152 -0.39 7.17 -16.14
C ASN A 152 0.36 6.22 -15.19
N GLN A 153 0.29 6.42 -13.87
CA GLN A 153 0.80 5.49 -12.85
C GLN A 153 -0.13 4.29 -12.60
N GLY A 154 -1.25 4.18 -13.32
CA GLY A 154 -2.21 3.10 -13.14
C GLY A 154 -3.18 3.29 -11.98
N TYR A 155 -3.25 4.50 -11.40
CA TYR A 155 -4.13 4.75 -10.25
C TYR A 155 -5.59 4.86 -10.72
N ALA A 156 -6.39 3.81 -10.48
CA ALA A 156 -7.74 3.66 -11.02
C ALA A 156 -8.67 4.86 -10.76
N ARG A 157 -8.57 5.49 -9.58
CA ARG A 157 -9.35 6.69 -9.28
C ARG A 157 -8.98 7.86 -10.19
N ALA A 158 -7.69 8.10 -10.44
CA ALA A 158 -7.27 9.15 -11.35
C ALA A 158 -7.67 8.86 -12.80
N GLN A 159 -7.61 7.58 -13.22
CA GLN A 159 -8.10 7.16 -14.53
C GLN A 159 -9.60 7.46 -14.68
N ASN A 160 -10.40 7.19 -13.66
CA ASN A 160 -11.80 7.57 -13.66
C ASN A 160 -11.99 9.09 -13.77
N ASP A 161 -11.26 9.85 -12.95
CA ASP A 161 -11.43 11.30 -12.86
C ASP A 161 -11.02 12.00 -14.18
N ILE A 162 -9.91 11.58 -14.82
CA ILE A 162 -9.53 12.10 -16.14
C ILE A 162 -10.47 11.62 -17.26
N GLY A 163 -10.95 10.38 -17.20
CA GLY A 163 -11.93 9.85 -18.15
C GLY A 163 -13.25 10.61 -18.10
N PHE A 164 -13.74 10.90 -16.89
CA PHE A 164 -14.91 11.73 -16.67
C PHE A 164 -14.68 13.15 -17.21
N MET A 165 -13.54 13.76 -16.89
CA MET A 165 -13.20 15.11 -17.33
C MET A 165 -13.14 15.25 -18.87
N LEU A 166 -12.60 14.25 -19.58
CA LEU A 166 -12.52 14.27 -21.05
C LEU A 166 -13.86 14.03 -21.73
N GLY A 167 -14.75 13.24 -21.12
CA GLY A 167 -16.08 12.93 -21.67
C GLY A 167 -17.18 13.91 -21.24
N PHE A 168 -17.09 14.51 -20.06
CA PHE A 168 -18.19 15.24 -19.45
C PHE A 168 -17.77 16.54 -18.76
N GLY A 169 -16.47 16.79 -18.59
CA GLY A 169 -15.96 17.92 -17.83
C GLY A 169 -16.06 19.25 -18.58
N GLU A 170 -16.41 20.31 -17.84
CA GLU A 170 -16.33 21.69 -18.33
C GLU A 170 -14.91 22.24 -18.14
N GLY A 171 -14.41 23.09 -19.05
CA GLY A 171 -13.16 23.85 -18.85
C GLY A 171 -11.84 23.16 -19.23
N ILE A 172 -11.88 22.06 -19.97
CA ILE A 172 -10.73 21.42 -20.65
C ILE A 172 -10.89 21.60 -22.17
N PRO A 173 -9.82 21.58 -23.01
CA PRO A 173 -9.90 21.43 -24.47
C PRO A 173 -10.92 20.37 -24.93
N PRO A 174 -11.35 20.39 -26.22
CA PRO A 174 -12.58 19.73 -26.67
C PRO A 174 -12.67 18.26 -26.26
N PRO A 175 -13.90 17.76 -25.96
CA PRO A 175 -14.11 16.38 -25.53
C PRO A 175 -13.42 15.37 -26.45
N ASP A 176 -12.73 14.39 -25.85
CA ASP A 176 -12.13 13.25 -26.55
C ASP A 176 -12.77 11.98 -26.01
N ASP A 177 -13.85 11.54 -26.68
CA ASP A 177 -14.62 10.38 -26.27
C ASP A 177 -13.81 9.08 -26.37
N ILE A 178 -12.84 8.97 -27.29
CA ILE A 178 -11.99 7.77 -27.41
C ILE A 178 -11.08 7.68 -26.19
N GLU A 179 -10.44 8.79 -25.83
CA GLU A 179 -9.53 8.87 -24.70
C GLU A 179 -10.29 8.73 -23.36
N ALA A 180 -11.46 9.36 -23.25
CA ALA A 180 -12.37 9.22 -22.11
C ALA A 180 -12.79 7.75 -21.89
N TYR A 181 -13.23 7.08 -22.96
CA TYR A 181 -13.63 5.67 -22.90
C TYR A 181 -12.47 4.79 -22.45
N LYS A 182 -11.29 4.98 -23.03
CA LYS A 182 -10.06 4.27 -22.65
C LYS A 182 -9.80 4.38 -21.14
N TRP A 183 -9.81 5.60 -20.60
CA TRP A 183 -9.51 5.84 -19.19
C TRP A 183 -10.57 5.27 -18.26
N LEU A 184 -11.85 5.38 -18.60
CA LEU A 184 -12.95 4.78 -17.83
C LEU A 184 -12.88 3.25 -17.83
N THR A 185 -12.53 2.61 -18.96
CA THR A 185 -12.30 1.16 -19.02
C THR A 185 -11.17 0.75 -18.08
N LEU A 186 -10.01 1.42 -18.15
CA LEU A 186 -8.87 1.12 -17.27
C LEU A 186 -9.22 1.30 -15.78
N ALA A 187 -10.00 2.33 -15.45
CA ALA A 187 -10.45 2.57 -14.09
C ALA A 187 -11.34 1.43 -13.57
N ILE A 188 -12.29 0.97 -14.40
CA ILE A 188 -13.18 -0.16 -14.06
C ILE A 188 -12.37 -1.43 -13.81
N ASP A 189 -11.38 -1.72 -14.66
CA ASP A 189 -10.51 -2.88 -14.53
C ASP A 189 -9.62 -2.80 -13.27
N GLY A 190 -9.23 -1.60 -12.85
CA GLY A 190 -8.44 -1.36 -11.65
C GLY A 190 -9.24 -1.28 -10.34
N TYR A 191 -10.58 -1.26 -10.39
CA TYR A 191 -11.41 -1.20 -9.20
C TYR A 191 -11.65 -2.56 -8.55
N THR A 192 -11.81 -2.55 -7.23
CA THR A 192 -12.11 -3.72 -6.39
C THR A 192 -13.40 -3.46 -5.61
N ALA A 193 -13.89 -4.46 -4.84
CA ALA A 193 -15.08 -4.31 -4.01
C ALA A 193 -15.01 -3.11 -3.02
N LYS A 194 -13.81 -2.67 -2.64
CA LYS A 194 -13.60 -1.49 -1.78
C LYS A 194 -13.99 -0.16 -2.47
N ASN A 195 -14.11 -0.16 -3.79
CA ASN A 195 -14.42 1.01 -4.61
C ASN A 195 -15.81 0.92 -5.26
N GLN A 196 -16.75 0.20 -4.64
CA GLN A 196 -18.06 -0.13 -5.22
C GLN A 196 -18.79 1.08 -5.82
N ASP A 197 -18.89 2.18 -5.07
CA ASP A 197 -19.60 3.40 -5.52
C ASP A 197 -18.95 4.00 -6.77
N ARG A 198 -17.61 4.06 -6.80
CA ARG A 198 -16.86 4.58 -7.95
C ARG A 198 -16.96 3.66 -9.15
N LEU A 199 -16.95 2.35 -8.92
CA LEU A 199 -17.13 1.35 -9.97
C LEU A 199 -18.51 1.49 -10.63
N VAL A 200 -19.56 1.67 -9.83
CA VAL A 200 -20.93 1.90 -10.32
C VAL A 200 -20.99 3.17 -11.16
N GLN A 201 -20.40 4.26 -10.66
CA GLN A 201 -20.37 5.53 -11.37
C GLN A 201 -19.59 5.43 -12.69
N ALA A 202 -18.38 4.86 -12.67
CA ALA A 202 -17.54 4.68 -13.87
C ALA A 202 -18.26 3.87 -14.96
N ARG A 203 -18.98 2.79 -14.59
CA ARG A 203 -19.78 2.01 -15.54
C ARG A 203 -20.93 2.79 -16.14
N LYS A 204 -21.58 3.64 -15.35
CA LYS A 204 -22.66 4.52 -15.82
C LYS A 204 -22.12 5.57 -16.81
N ASP A 205 -20.97 6.15 -16.49
CA ASP A 205 -20.32 7.13 -17.35
C ASP A 205 -19.86 6.49 -18.66
N LEU A 206 -19.22 5.32 -18.60
CA LEU A 206 -18.84 4.54 -19.78
C LEU A 206 -20.04 4.19 -20.66
N ALA A 207 -21.14 3.72 -20.07
CA ALA A 207 -22.36 3.40 -20.79
C ALA A 207 -23.03 4.64 -21.43
N THR A 208 -22.93 5.80 -20.77
CA THR A 208 -23.45 7.06 -21.30
C THR A 208 -22.61 7.53 -22.48
N LEU A 209 -21.27 7.44 -22.35
CA LEU A 209 -20.32 7.77 -23.40
C LEU A 209 -20.51 6.88 -24.64
N ALA A 210 -20.68 5.57 -24.44
CA ALA A 210 -20.87 4.61 -25.52
C ALA A 210 -22.09 4.92 -26.41
N LYS A 211 -23.15 5.55 -25.88
CA LYS A 211 -24.37 5.89 -26.64
C LYS A 211 -24.14 6.91 -27.75
N ARG A 212 -23.10 7.74 -27.67
CA ARG A 212 -22.76 8.76 -28.67
C ARG A 212 -21.50 8.44 -29.50
N MET A 213 -20.89 7.28 -29.24
CA MET A 213 -19.72 6.79 -29.98
C MET A 213 -20.13 5.80 -31.06
N SER A 214 -19.38 5.78 -32.17
CA SER A 214 -19.48 4.71 -33.17
C SER A 214 -18.77 3.42 -32.69
N PRO A 215 -19.17 2.24 -33.21
CA PRO A 215 -18.47 0.98 -32.91
C PRO A 215 -16.96 1.01 -33.20
N ALA A 216 -16.54 1.75 -34.25
CA ALA A 216 -15.14 1.91 -34.60
C ALA A 216 -14.37 2.72 -33.53
N GLN A 217 -14.97 3.79 -33.00
CA GLN A 217 -14.36 4.59 -31.92
C GLN A 217 -14.23 3.77 -30.63
N ILE A 218 -15.24 2.96 -30.28
CA ILE A 218 -15.19 2.07 -29.12
C ILE A 218 -14.07 1.03 -29.29
N THR A 219 -13.99 0.39 -30.45
CA THR A 219 -12.95 -0.59 -30.76
C THR A 219 -11.55 0.02 -30.65
N GLU A 220 -11.36 1.24 -31.14
CA GLU A 220 -10.10 1.97 -31.01
C GLU A 220 -9.77 2.30 -29.55
N ALA A 221 -10.75 2.77 -28.77
CA ALA A 221 -10.56 3.05 -27.34
C ALA A 221 -10.15 1.79 -26.56
N GLU A 222 -10.82 0.67 -26.79
CA GLU A 222 -10.49 -0.63 -26.18
C GLU A 222 -9.10 -1.13 -26.59
N ARG A 223 -8.71 -0.93 -27.85
CA ARG A 223 -7.37 -1.26 -28.33
C ARG A 223 -6.31 -0.44 -27.58
N ARG A 224 -6.55 0.86 -27.38
CA ARG A 224 -5.64 1.73 -26.61
C ARG A 224 -5.59 1.34 -25.14
N ALA A 225 -6.72 0.93 -24.55
CA ALA A 225 -6.78 0.49 -23.15
C ALA A 225 -5.95 -0.79 -22.96
N LYS A 226 -6.11 -1.78 -23.85
CA LYS A 226 -5.32 -3.02 -23.84
C LYS A 226 -3.81 -2.79 -24.04
N ALA A 227 -3.45 -1.76 -24.80
CA ALA A 227 -2.04 -1.40 -25.03
C ALA A 227 -1.42 -0.56 -23.90
N PHE A 228 -2.22 -0.08 -22.95
CA PHE A 228 -1.75 0.81 -21.89
C PHE A 228 -0.81 0.07 -20.93
N LYS A 229 0.30 0.73 -20.59
CA LYS A 229 1.28 0.25 -19.62
C LYS A 229 1.52 1.36 -18.59
N PRO A 230 1.21 1.14 -17.30
CA PRO A 230 1.48 2.11 -16.26
C PRO A 230 2.97 2.46 -16.18
N VAL A 231 3.27 3.73 -15.97
CA VAL A 231 4.62 4.23 -15.71
C VAL A 231 4.71 4.61 -14.22
N PRO A 232 5.49 3.88 -13.40
CA PRO A 232 5.60 4.14 -11.96
C PRO A 232 6.22 5.50 -11.63
#